data_AF-A0A925ZDV5-F1
#
_entry.id   AF-A0A925ZDV5-F1
#
_cell.length_a   1.000
_cell.length_b   1.000
_cell.length_c   1.000
_cell.angle_alpha   90.00
_cell.angle_beta   90.00
_cell.angle_gamma   90.00
#
_symmetry.space_group_name_H-M   'P 1'
#
loop_
_entity.id
_entity.type
_entity.pdbx_description
1 polymer ?
#
loop_
_entity_poly.entity_id
_entity_poly.type
_entity_poly.pdbx_seq_one_letter_code
_entity_poly.pdbx_strand_id
1 'polypeptide(L)'
;MDKIIYKKNLIKWTSIIQSCIDSGMAVQAWCIENNVDEKKFYYWYCRTMGEAVDSLKKTKFENHTNFVQLPVPAESLRNTSKPLF
;
A
#
# COMPACT_ATOMS: atom_id res chain seq x y z
N MET A 1 16.76 -7.67 20.80
CA MET A 1 15.54 -6.83 20.75
C MET A 1 14.42 -7.64 21.34
N ASP A 2 13.80 -7.19 22.43
CA ASP A 2 12.81 -7.98 23.16
C ASP A 2 11.57 -8.20 22.31
N LYS A 3 11.28 -9.46 21.99
CA LYS A 3 10.19 -9.86 21.08
C LYS A 3 8.82 -9.36 21.57
N ILE A 4 8.65 -9.22 22.88
CA ILE A 4 7.44 -8.69 23.52
C ILE A 4 7.30 -7.18 23.25
N ILE A 5 8.38 -6.42 23.46
CA ILE A 5 8.41 -4.97 23.23
C ILE A 5 8.19 -4.67 21.74
N TYR A 6 8.78 -5.48 20.86
CA TYR A 6 8.58 -5.37 19.42
C TYR A 6 7.11 -5.50 19.03
N LYS A 7 6.43 -6.57 19.47
CA LYS A 7 5.02 -6.80 19.20
C LYS A 7 4.12 -5.69 19.76
N LYS A 8 4.40 -5.22 20.98
CA LYS A 8 3.65 -4.14 21.61
C LYS A 8 3.75 -2.85 20.79
N ASN A 9 4.94 -2.53 20.30
CA ASN A 9 5.14 -1.37 19.46
C ASN A 9 4.46 -1.54 18.09
N LEU A 10 4.53 -2.71 17.47
CA LEU A 10 3.79 -2.98 16.23
C LEU A 10 2.30 -2.65 16.39
N ILE A 11 1.63 -3.21 17.40
CA ILE A 11 0.20 -2.96 17.65
C ILE A 11 -0.07 -1.48 17.85
N LYS A 12 0.75 -0.80 18.66
CA LYS A 12 0.62 0.64 18.92
C LYS A 12 0.73 1.45 17.62
N TRP A 13 1.78 1.19 16.84
CA TRP A 13 2.08 1.99 15.65
C TRP A 13 1.14 1.69 14.49
N THR A 14 0.61 0.47 14.37
CA THR A 14 -0.46 0.16 13.41
C THR A 14 -1.69 1.05 13.66
N SER A 15 -2.12 1.22 14.92
CA SER A 15 -3.24 2.09 15.26
C SER A 15 -2.96 3.56 14.91
N ILE A 16 -1.78 4.07 15.28
CA ILE A 16 -1.31 5.43 14.94
C ILE A 16 -1.32 5.68 13.43
N ILE A 17 -0.77 4.74 12.66
CA ILE A 17 -0.69 4.85 11.19
C ILE A 17 -2.09 4.83 10.58
N GLN A 18 -2.98 3.96 11.08
CA GLN A 18 -4.37 3.92 10.61
C GLN A 18 -5.07 5.26 10.86
N SER A 19 -4.92 5.85 12.03
CA SER A 19 -5.47 7.19 12.32
C SER A 19 -4.91 8.28 11.40
N CYS A 20 -3.62 8.20 11.05
CA CYS A 20 -3.03 9.11 10.06
C CYS A 20 -3.65 8.93 8.67
N ILE A 21 -3.88 7.69 8.23
CA ILE A 21 -4.49 7.38 6.94
C ILE A 21 -5.95 7.85 6.92
N ASP A 22 -6.71 7.55 7.97
CA ASP A 22 -8.12 7.92 8.11
C ASP A 22 -8.32 9.43 8.17
N SER A 23 -7.33 10.18 8.68
CA SER A 23 -7.36 11.64 8.69
C SER A 23 -7.30 12.28 7.29
N GLY A 24 -6.73 11.56 6.31
CA GLY A 24 -6.46 12.10 4.97
C GLY A 24 -5.44 13.26 4.94
N MET A 25 -4.79 13.56 6.07
CA MET A 25 -3.80 14.63 6.17
C MET A 25 -2.42 14.18 5.69
N ALA A 26 -1.57 15.14 5.34
CA ALA A 26 -0.14 14.87 5.15
C ALA A 26 0.49 14.39 6.47
N VAL A 27 1.31 13.33 6.40
CA VAL A 27 1.96 12.69 7.55
C VAL A 27 2.66 13.70 8.45
N GLN A 28 3.37 14.66 7.87
CA GLN A 28 4.09 15.70 8.62
C GLN A 28 3.13 16.56 9.46
N ALA A 29 2.03 17.04 8.86
CA ALA A 29 1.03 17.85 9.55
C ALA A 29 0.34 17.04 10.66
N TRP A 30 -0.03 15.79 10.36
CA TRP A 30 -0.65 14.89 11.32
C TRP A 30 0.28 14.59 12.51
N CYS A 31 1.57 14.37 12.26
CA CYS A 31 2.57 14.13 13.30
C CYS A 31 2.71 15.35 14.23
N ILE A 32 2.72 16.56 13.69
CA ILE A 32 2.79 17.80 14.49
C ILE A 32 1.54 17.95 15.37
N GLU A 33 0.34 17.77 14.80
CA GLU A 33 -0.92 17.91 15.52
C GLU A 33 -1.10 16.86 16.63
N ASN A 34 -0.66 15.62 16.39
CA ASN A 34 -0.79 14.51 17.33
C ASN A 34 0.43 14.32 18.25
N ASN A 35 1.39 15.26 18.22
CA ASN A 35 2.64 15.22 18.98
C ASN A 35 3.40 13.89 18.80
N VAL A 36 3.44 13.39 17.57
CA VAL A 36 4.14 12.19 17.17
C VAL A 36 5.48 12.56 16.55
N ASP A 37 6.54 11.90 17.01
CA ASP A 37 7.88 12.05 16.44
C ASP A 37 7.91 11.47 15.01
N GLU A 38 8.08 12.35 14.02
CA GLU A 38 8.09 12.02 12.60
C GLU A 38 9.13 10.93 12.26
N LYS A 39 10.31 10.94 12.89
CA LYS A 39 11.35 9.93 12.63
C LYS A 39 10.88 8.56 13.10
N LYS A 40 10.25 8.50 14.27
CA LYS A 40 9.68 7.25 14.79
C LYS A 40 8.51 6.78 13.94
N PHE A 41 7.69 7.71 13.46
CA PHE A 41 6.59 7.40 12.56
C PHE A 41 7.10 6.66 11.32
N TYR A 42 8.04 7.24 10.57
CA TYR A 42 8.56 6.59 9.36
C TYR A 42 9.27 5.27 9.65
N TYR A 43 10.02 5.21 10.76
CA TYR A 43 10.66 3.95 11.18
C TYR A 43 9.64 2.83 11.36
N TRP A 44 8.55 3.10 12.08
CA TRP A 44 7.50 2.10 12.33
C TRP A 44 6.58 1.89 11.14
N TYR A 45 6.37 2.90 10.30
CA TYR A 45 5.62 2.78 9.05
C TYR A 45 6.27 1.76 8.11
N CYS A 46 7.56 1.91 7.83
CA CYS A 46 8.29 0.95 6.99
C CYS A 46 8.25 -0.46 7.60
N ARG A 47 8.33 -0.57 8.92
CA ARG A 47 8.37 -1.86 9.61
C ARG A 47 7.02 -2.57 9.64
N THR A 48 5.93 -1.83 9.90
CA THR A 48 4.56 -2.36 9.85
C THR A 48 4.18 -2.77 8.44
N MET A 49 4.54 -1.97 7.42
CA MET A 49 4.33 -2.34 6.01
C MET A 49 5.17 -3.55 5.59
N GLY A 50 6.42 -3.65 6.04
CA GLY A 50 7.29 -4.80 5.77
C GLY A 50 6.68 -6.11 6.28
N GLU A 51 6.21 -6.14 7.53
CA GLU A 51 5.55 -7.32 8.11
C GLU A 51 4.26 -7.71 7.37
N ALA A 52 3.48 -6.73 6.91
CA ALA A 52 2.27 -6.97 6.12
C ALA A 52 2.60 -7.57 4.74
N VAL A 53 3.63 -7.04 4.06
CA VAL A 53 4.09 -7.54 2.75
C VAL A 53 4.64 -8.96 2.87
N ASP A 54 5.44 -9.25 3.90
CA ASP A 54 5.99 -10.59 4.10
C ASP A 54 4.91 -11.60 4.46
N SER A 55 3.89 -11.18 5.24
CA SER A 55 2.69 -11.98 5.48
C SER A 55 1.94 -12.30 4.18
N LEU A 56 1.78 -11.31 3.28
CA LEU A 56 1.14 -11.49 1.98
C LEU A 56 1.95 -12.40 1.03
N LYS A 57 3.28 -12.34 1.05
CA LYS A 57 4.13 -13.25 0.26
C LYS A 57 3.92 -14.70 0.70
N LYS A 58 3.79 -14.95 2.01
CA LYS A 58 3.52 -16.28 2.55
C LYS A 58 2.18 -16.83 2.04
N THR A 59 1.13 -16.00 1.98
CA THR A 59 -0.19 -16.43 1.50
C THR A 59 -0.26 -16.54 -0.03
N LYS A 60 0.49 -15.73 -0.78
CA LYS A 60 0.54 -15.79 -2.24
C LYS A 60 1.26 -17.03 -2.78
N PHE A 61 2.25 -17.57 -2.06
CA PHE A 61 2.91 -18.81 -2.48
C PHE A 61 1.97 -20.02 -2.48
N GLU A 62 0.87 -19.97 -1.71
CA GLU A 62 -0.14 -21.03 -1.63
C GLU A 62 -1.28 -20.87 -2.66
N ASN A 63 -1.44 -19.69 -3.26
CA ASN A 63 -2.52 -19.40 -4.21
C ASN A 63 -1.96 -19.12 -5.61
N HIS A 64 -2.00 -20.12 -6.49
CA HIS A 64 -1.59 -20.00 -7.90
C HIS A 64 -2.44 -18.92 -8.60
N THR A 65 -1.88 -17.73 -8.86
CA THR A 65 -2.60 -16.67 -9.59
C THR A 65 -2.58 -16.95 -11.09
N ASN A 66 -3.73 -17.33 -11.65
CA ASN A 66 -3.93 -17.44 -13.09
C ASN A 66 -4.34 -16.07 -13.65
N PHE A 67 -3.51 -15.49 -14.51
CA PHE A 67 -3.83 -14.23 -15.20
C PHE A 67 -4.76 -14.53 -16.38
N VAL A 68 -5.97 -13.95 -16.35
CA VAL A 68 -6.91 -14.04 -17.47
C VAL A 68 -6.69 -12.89 -18.44
N GLN A 69 -6.61 -13.20 -19.73
CA GLN A 69 -6.46 -12.21 -20.79
C GLN A 69 -7.82 -11.51 -21.03
N LEU A 70 -7.86 -10.19 -20.85
CA LEU A 70 -9.06 -9.39 -21.15
C LEU A 70 -9.14 -9.12 -22.66
N PRO A 71 -10.34 -9.16 -23.27
CA PRO A 71 -10.52 -8.83 -24.67
C PRO A 71 -10.20 -7.35 -24.94
N VAL A 72 -9.60 -7.07 -26.10
CA VAL A 72 -9.23 -5.71 -26.53
C VAL A 72 -10.50 -4.89 -26.80
N PRO A 73 -10.68 -3.70 -26.20
CA PRO A 73 -11.80 -2.81 -26.51
C PRO A 73 -11.79 -2.40 -28.00
N ALA A 74 -12.95 -2.49 -28.66
CA ALA A 74 -13.09 -2.43 -30.11
C ALA A 74 -12.94 -1.03 -30.76
N GLU A 75 -12.43 -0.03 -30.04
CA GLU A 75 -12.52 1.38 -30.49
C GLU A 75 -11.45 1.87 -31.49
N SER A 76 -10.42 1.11 -31.88
CA SER A 76 -9.25 1.70 -32.57
C SER A 76 -9.09 1.48 -34.08
N LEU A 77 -10.04 0.90 -34.83
CA LEU A 77 -9.97 0.85 -36.31
C LEU A 77 -10.96 1.81 -37.00
N ARG A 78 -10.87 3.07 -36.56
CA ARG A 78 -11.50 4.31 -37.03
C ARG A 78 -11.20 4.87 -38.42
N ASN A 79 -10.13 4.48 -39.11
CA ASN A 79 -9.59 5.34 -40.18
C ASN A 79 -9.45 4.58 -41.50
N THR A 80 -10.57 4.38 -42.20
CA THR A 80 -10.55 3.99 -43.62
C THR A 80 -10.25 5.23 -44.47
N SER A 81 -8.97 5.47 -44.76
CA SER A 81 -8.60 6.35 -45.87
C SER A 81 -8.93 5.65 -47.19
N LYS A 82 -10.13 5.91 -47.73
CA LYS A 82 -10.49 5.60 -49.12
C LYS A 82 -9.63 6.46 -50.06
N PRO A 83 -8.85 5.89 -51.00
CA PRO A 83 -8.32 6.67 -52.10
C PRO A 83 -9.43 6.92 -53.13
N LEU A 84 -9.63 8.20 -53.46
CA LEU A 84 -10.41 8.63 -54.62
C LEU A 84 -9.61 8.30 -55.89
N PHE A 85 -10.12 7.36 -56.70
CA PHE A 85 -9.87 7.28 -58.13
C PHE A 85 -11.23 7.27 -58.83
#